data_AF-F9UI47-F1
#
_entry.id   AF-F9UI47-F1
#
_cell.length_a   1.000
_cell.length_b   1.000
_cell.length_c   1.000
_cell.angle_alpha   90.00
_cell.angle_beta   90.00
_cell.angle_gamma   90.00
#
_symmetry.space_group_name_H-M   'P 1'
#
loop_
_entity.id
_entity.type
_entity.pdbx_description
1 polymer ?
#
loop_
_entity_poly.entity_id
_entity_poly.type
_entity_poly.pdbx_seq_one_letter_code
_entity_poly.pdbx_strand_id
1 'polypeptide(L)'
;MRPRFAQEWCRRSLRLKVQRTSIGAVFVLVVGCTMIPGRTSSTSAQESIDLGVLFDSVAAIRHTSPDVLRKAAAEANPDHPSELLHWSVVLIVLGRPSDKKRAIELLDTYLTHTDQAPGSVLLANLLLQQLQDELRLQRRVAKAIGQRNELSKQFEGRKGELQERIQELEGREQQLEGREEELTGLRRQLAELETQLEGLKRIELEMQDRALAPDLELPRLESPR
;
A
#
# COMPACT_ATOMS: atom_id res chain seq x y z
N MET A 1 -10.32 -16.53 3.30
CA MET A 1 -9.84 -15.55 4.31
C MET A 1 -8.49 -16.00 4.87
N ARG A 2 -7.53 -15.09 5.13
CA ARG A 2 -6.16 -15.30 5.68
C ARG A 2 -4.93 -15.31 4.73
N PRO A 3 -4.71 -14.26 3.90
CA PRO A 3 -3.33 -13.94 3.47
C PRO A 3 -2.77 -12.62 4.03
N ARG A 4 -3.58 -11.76 4.65
CA ARG A 4 -3.12 -10.43 5.11
C ARG A 4 -2.20 -10.45 6.35
N PHE A 5 -2.36 -11.43 7.24
CA PHE A 5 -1.54 -11.51 8.47
C PHE A 5 -0.08 -11.90 8.22
N ALA A 6 0.20 -12.75 7.22
CA ALA A 6 1.57 -13.19 6.91
C ALA A 6 2.43 -12.04 6.35
N GLN A 7 1.84 -11.13 5.58
CA GLN A 7 2.56 -9.99 5.01
C GLN A 7 2.94 -8.92 6.05
N GLU A 8 2.10 -8.69 7.06
CA GLU A 8 2.41 -7.72 8.13
C GLU A 8 3.48 -8.22 9.09
N TRP A 9 3.49 -9.52 9.39
CA TRP A 9 4.51 -10.13 10.23
C TRP A 9 5.90 -10.09 9.57
N CYS A 10 5.97 -10.37 8.26
CA CYS A 10 7.22 -10.32 7.51
C CYS A 10 7.79 -8.89 7.43
N ARG A 11 6.93 -7.86 7.29
CA ARG A 11 7.36 -6.45 7.28
C ARG A 11 7.86 -5.96 8.65
N ARG A 12 7.26 -6.41 9.76
CA ARG A 12 7.73 -6.04 11.11
C ARG A 12 9.06 -6.71 11.46
N SER A 13 9.23 -7.98 11.09
CA SER A 13 10.49 -8.73 11.31
C SER A 13 11.66 -8.12 10.53
N LEU A 14 11.44 -7.67 9.29
CA LEU A 14 12.50 -7.06 8.48
C LEU A 14 12.96 -5.69 9.03
N ARG A 15 12.05 -4.84 9.52
CA ARG A 15 12.43 -3.53 10.09
C ARG A 15 13.27 -3.65 11.35
N LEU A 16 12.95 -4.62 12.22
CA LEU A 16 13.69 -4.88 13.45
C LEU A 16 15.11 -5.41 13.19
N LYS A 17 15.30 -6.18 12.10
CA LYS A 17 16.63 -6.69 11.71
C LYS A 17 17.53 -5.59 11.11
N VAL A 18 16.98 -4.71 10.27
CA VAL A 18 17.77 -3.64 9.63
C VAL A 18 18.23 -2.56 10.63
N GLN A 19 17.43 -2.24 11.65
CA GLN A 19 17.86 -1.30 12.69
C GLN A 19 18.96 -1.87 13.61
N ARG A 20 18.97 -3.19 13.86
CA ARG A 20 20.00 -3.80 14.72
C ARG A 20 21.35 -3.95 14.03
N THR A 21 21.38 -4.12 12.71
CA THR A 21 22.64 -4.29 11.98
C THR A 21 23.33 -2.96 11.68
N SER A 22 22.60 -1.85 11.48
CA SER A 22 23.24 -0.56 11.21
C SER A 22 23.88 0.06 12.46
N ILE A 23 23.28 -0.13 13.65
CA ILE A 23 23.85 0.36 14.91
C ILE A 23 25.12 -0.41 15.28
N GLY A 24 25.15 -1.72 15.02
CA GLY A 24 26.34 -2.55 15.25
C GLY A 24 27.53 -2.19 14.35
N ALA A 25 27.28 -1.86 13.08
CA ALA A 25 28.36 -1.50 12.15
C ALA A 25 29.05 -0.16 12.47
N VAL A 26 28.28 0.82 12.95
CA VAL A 26 28.84 2.12 13.38
C VAL A 26 29.67 1.95 14.66
N PHE A 27 29.25 1.08 15.58
CA PHE A 27 29.99 0.82 16.82
C PHE A 27 31.35 0.15 16.57
N VAL A 28 31.44 -0.77 15.60
CA VAL A 28 32.71 -1.45 15.26
C VAL A 28 33.72 -0.50 14.59
N LEU A 29 33.26 0.44 13.77
CA LEU A 29 34.13 1.44 13.13
C LEU A 29 34.71 2.45 14.13
N VAL A 30 33.95 2.80 15.16
CA VAL A 30 34.38 3.76 16.19
C VAL A 30 35.36 3.12 17.18
N VAL A 31 35.11 1.88 17.62
CA VAL A 31 36.03 1.16 18.53
C VAL A 31 37.35 0.79 17.84
N GLY A 32 37.36 0.62 16.51
CA GLY A 32 38.58 0.35 15.75
C GLY A 32 39.56 1.53 15.67
N CYS A 33 39.12 2.77 15.91
CA CYS A 33 39.96 3.97 15.76
C CYS A 33 40.66 4.44 17.05
N THR A 34 40.38 3.86 18.22
CA THR A 34 40.94 4.32 19.51
C THR A 34 42.28 3.69 19.91
N MET A 35 42.95 2.96 19.02
CA MET A 35 44.22 2.27 19.30
C MET A 35 45.37 2.81 18.42
N ILE A 36 45.67 4.10 18.51
CA ILE A 36 46.95 4.66 18.06
C ILE A 36 47.59 5.40 19.25
N PRO A 37 48.52 4.78 19.99
CA PRO A 37 49.23 5.44 21.08
C PRO A 37 50.37 6.28 20.49
N GLY A 38 50.26 7.61 20.54
CA GLY A 38 51.26 8.48 19.93
C GLY A 38 51.29 9.93 20.44
N ARG A 39 52.26 10.17 21.33
CA ARG A 39 52.96 11.43 21.64
C ARG A 39 52.25 12.53 22.43
N THR A 40 52.77 12.68 23.64
CA THR A 40 52.70 13.84 24.52
C THR A 40 53.42 15.07 23.96
N SER A 41 53.04 16.23 24.51
CA SER A 41 53.66 17.56 24.48
C SER A 41 53.19 18.55 23.40
N SER A 42 52.20 19.37 23.77
CA SER A 42 52.41 20.81 23.96
C SER A 42 51.21 21.44 24.66
N THR A 43 51.50 22.17 25.72
CA THR A 43 50.55 22.81 26.62
C THR A 43 50.02 24.08 25.96
N SER A 44 48.89 23.98 25.28
CA SER A 44 47.96 25.10 25.12
C SER A 44 46.62 24.61 25.65
N ALA A 45 46.03 25.39 26.56
CA ALA A 45 44.78 25.08 27.24
C ALA A 45 43.60 25.26 26.28
N GLN A 46 43.60 24.44 25.23
CA GLN A 46 42.51 24.32 24.29
C GLN A 46 41.81 23.04 24.70
N GLU A 47 40.58 23.16 25.22
CA GLU A 47 39.71 22.05 25.57
C GLU A 47 39.51 21.18 24.33
N SER A 48 40.42 20.24 24.11
CA SER A 48 40.23 19.17 23.14
C SER A 48 39.05 18.38 23.65
N ILE A 49 37.91 18.48 22.97
CA ILE A 49 36.72 17.69 23.26
C ILE A 49 37.14 16.22 23.27
N ASP A 50 37.20 15.63 24.46
CA ASP A 50 37.55 14.23 24.63
C ASP A 50 36.36 13.40 24.14
N LEU A 51 36.49 12.86 22.94
CA LEU A 51 35.53 11.93 22.35
C LEU A 51 35.26 10.75 23.29
N GLY A 52 36.24 10.34 24.12
CA GLY A 52 36.05 9.34 25.16
C GLY A 52 34.93 9.71 26.14
N VAL A 53 34.93 10.96 26.63
CA VAL A 53 33.89 11.46 27.54
C VAL A 53 32.52 11.49 26.87
N LEU A 54 32.46 11.82 25.58
CA LEU A 54 31.21 11.75 24.81
C LEU A 54 30.69 10.31 24.73
N PHE A 55 31.56 9.33 24.44
CA PHE A 55 31.15 7.93 24.37
C PHE A 55 30.79 7.33 25.73
N ASP A 56 31.49 7.70 26.79
CA ASP A 56 31.16 7.30 28.16
C ASP A 56 29.81 7.86 28.59
N SER A 57 29.52 9.11 28.20
CA SER A 57 28.20 9.70 28.42
C SER A 57 27.12 8.97 27.63
N VAL A 58 27.40 8.56 26.39
CA VAL A 58 26.48 7.73 25.58
C VAL A 58 26.29 6.33 26.16
N ALA A 59 27.31 5.76 26.80
CA ALA A 59 27.19 4.50 27.53
C ALA A 59 26.33 4.66 28.79
N ALA A 60 26.54 5.75 29.54
CA ALA A 60 25.76 6.09 30.73
C ALA A 60 24.27 6.33 30.42
N ILE A 61 23.96 6.87 29.23
CA ILE A 61 22.60 7.06 28.71
C ILE A 61 21.79 5.76 28.69
N ARG A 62 22.43 4.58 28.56
CA ARG A 62 21.74 3.29 28.55
C ARG A 62 20.94 3.03 29.83
N HIS A 63 21.32 3.66 30.94
CA HIS A 63 20.68 3.51 32.25
C HIS A 63 19.70 4.63 32.59
N THR A 64 19.64 5.69 31.77
CA THR A 64 18.80 6.86 32.02
C THR A 64 17.51 6.78 31.20
N SER A 65 16.39 7.17 31.81
CA SER A 65 15.12 7.25 31.09
C SER A 65 15.22 8.22 29.91
N PRO A 66 14.75 7.83 28.70
CA PRO A 66 14.83 8.69 27.52
C PRO A 66 14.05 9.99 27.67
N ASP A 67 13.03 10.04 28.53
CA ASP A 67 12.27 11.28 28.79
C ASP A 67 13.06 12.26 29.66
N VAL A 68 13.87 11.77 30.60
CA VAL A 68 14.79 12.59 31.40
C VAL A 68 15.85 13.22 30.49
N LEU A 69 16.39 12.43 29.56
CA LEU A 69 17.37 12.92 28.58
C LEU A 69 16.78 13.96 27.64
N ARG A 70 15.52 13.81 27.21
CA ARG A 70 14.84 14.85 26.41
C ARG A 70 14.63 16.14 27.19
N LYS A 71 14.26 16.03 28.48
CA LYS A 71 14.09 17.21 29.33
C LYS A 71 15.42 17.94 29.53
N ALA A 72 16.48 17.20 29.84
CA ALA A 72 17.82 17.76 29.98
C ALA A 72 18.33 18.39 28.67
N ALA A 73 18.09 17.74 27.52
CA ALA A 73 18.42 18.31 26.21
C ALA A 73 17.61 19.58 25.87
N ALA A 74 16.40 19.74 26.42
CA ALA A 74 15.62 20.96 26.27
C ALA A 74 16.16 22.12 27.13
N GLU A 75 16.87 21.80 28.21
CA GLU A 75 17.52 22.73 29.14
C GLU A 75 18.99 23.02 28.76
N ALA A 76 19.48 22.50 27.62
CA ALA A 76 20.86 22.69 27.16
C ALA A 76 21.21 24.18 27.00
N ASN A 77 22.37 24.59 27.51
CA ASN A 77 22.80 25.99 27.43
C ASN A 77 23.19 26.35 25.98
N PRO A 78 22.56 27.35 25.34
CA PRO A 78 22.93 27.79 24.00
C PRO A 78 24.35 28.35 23.91
N ASP A 79 24.93 28.82 25.01
CA ASP A 79 26.27 29.46 25.01
C ASP A 79 27.42 28.44 25.13
N HIS A 80 27.11 27.15 25.37
CA HIS A 80 28.12 26.11 25.56
C HIS A 80 28.16 25.17 24.33
N PRO A 81 29.12 25.35 23.40
CA PRO A 81 29.16 24.58 22.16
C PRO A 81 29.36 23.07 22.40
N SER A 82 30.08 22.69 23.46
CA SER A 82 30.25 21.27 23.85
C SER A 82 28.93 20.63 24.28
N GLU A 83 28.07 21.35 25.01
CA GLU A 83 26.74 20.87 25.41
C GLU A 83 25.81 20.72 24.20
N LEU A 84 25.83 21.68 23.27
CA LEU A 84 25.01 21.62 22.06
C LEU A 84 25.33 20.39 21.21
N LEU A 85 26.63 20.15 20.97
CA LEU A 85 27.07 18.98 20.23
C LEU A 85 26.74 17.69 20.99
N HIS A 86 26.99 17.65 22.31
CA HIS A 86 26.66 16.50 23.15
C HIS A 86 25.18 16.14 23.06
N TRP A 87 24.28 17.08 23.35
CA TRP A 87 22.83 16.85 23.34
C TRP A 87 22.29 16.53 21.95
N SER A 88 22.88 17.10 20.89
CA SER A 88 22.50 16.73 19.52
C SER A 88 22.74 15.24 19.25
N VAL A 89 23.90 14.70 19.66
CA VAL A 89 24.23 13.27 19.50
C VAL A 89 23.28 12.41 20.33
N VAL A 90 23.00 12.79 21.57
CA VAL A 90 22.02 12.09 22.43
C VAL A 90 20.65 12.01 21.74
N LEU A 91 20.14 13.13 21.22
CA LEU A 91 18.84 13.19 20.55
C LEU A 91 18.80 12.35 19.26
N ILE A 92 19.90 12.29 18.52
CA ILE A 92 20.04 11.41 17.35
C ILE A 92 19.89 9.94 17.76
N VAL A 93 20.56 9.53 18.85
CA VAL A 93 20.51 8.16 19.39
C VAL A 93 19.10 7.80 19.88
N LEU A 94 18.38 8.73 20.50
CA LEU A 94 16.99 8.51 20.92
C LEU A 94 16.02 8.29 19.74
N GLY A 95 16.36 8.81 18.56
CA GLY A 95 15.80 8.35 17.29
C GLY A 95 14.36 8.76 16.98
N ARG A 96 13.64 9.47 17.87
CA ARG A 96 12.30 9.97 17.52
C ARG A 96 12.39 11.09 16.46
N PRO A 97 11.39 11.25 15.57
CA PRO A 97 11.40 12.32 14.58
C PRO A 97 11.45 13.73 15.19
N SER A 98 10.82 13.92 16.35
CA SER A 98 10.91 15.16 17.14
C SER A 98 12.33 15.42 17.63
N ASP A 99 12.97 14.38 18.16
CA ASP A 99 14.32 14.45 18.74
C ASP A 99 15.33 14.80 17.64
N LYS A 100 15.18 14.20 16.44
CA LYS A 100 16.01 14.52 15.27
C LYS A 100 15.85 15.96 14.76
N LYS A 101 14.63 16.51 14.78
CA LYS A 101 14.40 17.93 14.44
C LYS A 101 15.11 18.85 15.42
N ARG A 102 14.98 18.56 16.72
CA ARG A 102 15.68 19.32 17.75
C ARG A 102 17.20 19.19 17.63
N ALA A 103 17.71 18.00 17.30
CA ALA A 103 19.14 17.81 17.05
C ALA A 103 19.65 18.67 15.88
N ILE A 104 18.87 18.84 14.82
CA ILE A 104 19.21 19.76 13.71
C ILE A 104 19.31 21.20 14.22
N GLU A 105 18.34 21.68 15.02
CA GLU A 105 18.37 23.03 15.60
C GLU A 105 19.61 23.24 16.49
N LEU A 106 19.96 22.25 17.31
CA LEU A 106 21.16 22.30 18.15
C LEU A 106 22.45 22.30 17.32
N LEU A 107 22.52 21.50 16.25
CA LEU A 107 23.68 21.47 15.34
C LEU A 107 23.84 22.78 14.56
N ASP A 108 22.73 23.39 14.11
CA ASP A 108 22.74 24.68 13.42
C ASP A 108 23.23 25.79 14.36
N THR A 109 22.71 25.81 15.60
CA THR A 109 23.17 26.72 16.66
C THR A 109 24.64 26.48 17.02
N TYR A 110 25.07 25.21 17.09
CA TYR A 110 26.46 24.86 17.32
C TYR A 110 27.35 25.47 16.24
N LEU A 111 27.02 25.29 14.97
CA LEU A 111 27.81 25.77 13.82
C LEU A 111 27.96 27.30 13.77
N THR A 112 27.09 28.08 14.41
CA THR A 112 27.22 29.54 14.47
C THR A 112 28.26 30.06 15.47
N HIS A 113 28.80 29.20 16.35
CA HIS A 113 29.79 29.61 17.35
C HIS A 113 31.19 29.82 16.74
N THR A 114 31.98 30.77 17.23
CA THR A 114 33.32 31.03 16.68
C THR A 114 34.41 30.13 17.24
N ASP A 115 34.20 29.56 18.43
CA ASP A 115 35.26 28.96 19.24
C ASP A 115 35.32 27.42 19.12
N GLN A 116 34.97 26.90 17.95
CA GLN A 116 34.82 25.46 17.72
C GLN A 116 36.12 24.80 17.26
N ALA A 117 36.37 23.57 17.73
CA ALA A 117 37.44 22.75 17.19
C ALA A 117 37.12 22.34 15.73
N PRO A 118 38.10 22.35 14.80
CA PRO A 118 37.86 22.00 13.40
C PRO A 118 37.24 20.60 13.21
N GLY A 119 37.64 19.63 14.04
CA GLY A 119 37.10 18.27 13.99
C GLY A 119 35.62 18.17 14.39
N SER A 120 35.19 18.95 15.38
CA SER A 120 33.79 18.97 15.82
C SER A 120 32.89 19.73 14.84
N VAL A 121 33.42 20.75 14.15
CA VAL A 121 32.73 21.39 13.00
C VAL A 121 32.46 20.37 11.89
N LEU A 122 33.47 19.55 11.52
CA LEU A 122 33.32 18.52 10.49
C LEU A 122 32.28 17.48 10.88
N LEU A 123 32.33 17.00 12.14
CA LEU A 123 31.36 16.06 12.67
C LEU A 123 29.94 16.65 12.66
N ALA A 124 29.77 17.89 13.12
CA ALA A 124 28.48 18.55 13.14
C ALA A 124 27.87 18.70 11.74
N ASN A 125 28.67 19.10 10.75
CA ASN A 125 28.23 19.17 9.36
C ASN A 125 27.82 17.81 8.80
N LEU A 126 28.59 16.76 9.08
CA LEU A 126 28.29 15.41 8.63
C LEU A 126 26.98 14.88 9.25
N LEU A 127 26.80 15.07 10.56
CA LEU A 127 25.56 14.70 11.26
C LEU A 127 24.36 15.49 10.74
N LEU A 128 24.53 16.80 10.51
CA LEU A 128 23.50 17.67 9.97
C LEU A 128 23.06 17.20 8.58
N GLN A 129 24.02 16.95 7.68
CA GLN A 129 23.74 16.43 6.34
C GLN A 129 23.01 15.09 6.40
N GLN A 130 23.49 14.15 7.23
CA GLN A 130 22.86 12.84 7.40
C GLN A 130 21.40 12.95 7.87
N LEU A 131 21.12 13.81 8.85
CA LEU A 131 19.76 14.02 9.37
C LEU A 131 18.84 14.66 8.32
N GLN A 132 19.34 15.63 7.56
CA GLN A 132 18.58 16.26 6.48
C GLN A 132 18.22 15.26 5.38
N ASP A 133 19.16 14.40 4.99
CA ASP A 133 18.94 13.32 4.03
C ASP A 133 17.92 12.31 4.56
N GLU A 134 18.01 11.94 5.84
CA GLU A 134 17.03 11.05 6.46
C GLU A 134 15.63 11.67 6.45
N LEU A 135 15.48 12.95 6.83
CA LEU A 135 14.19 13.64 6.79
C LEU A 135 13.65 13.79 5.36
N ARG A 136 14.51 13.98 4.37
CA ARG A 136 14.14 14.00 2.95
C ARG A 136 13.62 12.63 2.52
N LEU A 137 14.30 11.55 2.89
CA LEU A 137 13.87 10.18 2.61
C LEU A 137 12.54 9.86 3.31
N GLN A 138 12.38 10.23 4.58
CA GLN A 138 11.13 10.03 5.32
C GLN A 138 9.96 10.74 4.63
N ARG A 139 10.14 11.99 4.17
CA ARG A 139 9.11 12.72 3.40
C ARG A 139 8.76 12.01 2.09
N ARG A 140 9.76 11.53 1.35
CA ARG A 140 9.54 10.77 0.11
C ARG A 140 8.79 9.47 0.36
N VAL A 141 9.15 8.73 1.42
CA VAL A 141 8.47 7.49 1.80
C VAL A 141 7.02 7.76 2.23
N ALA A 142 6.78 8.79 3.03
CA ALA A 142 5.43 9.19 3.43
C ALA A 142 4.56 9.55 2.22
N LYS A 143 5.12 10.32 1.27
CA LYS A 143 4.44 10.66 0.01
C LYS A 143 4.13 9.40 -0.82
N ALA A 144 5.09 8.48 -0.96
CA ALA A 144 4.90 7.23 -1.70
C ALA A 144 3.84 6.33 -1.05
N ILE A 145 3.79 6.25 0.28
CA ILE A 145 2.74 5.54 1.02
C ILE A 145 1.37 6.18 0.76
N GLY A 146 1.29 7.51 0.77
CA GLY A 146 0.07 8.24 0.44
C GLY A 146 -0.43 7.92 -0.97
N GLN A 147 0.44 8.02 -1.97
CA GLN A 147 0.12 7.69 -3.37
C GLN A 147 -0.33 6.24 -3.54
N ARG A 148 0.35 5.28 -2.89
CA ARG A 148 -0.05 3.87 -2.92
C ARG A 148 -1.44 3.66 -2.32
N ASN A 149 -1.74 4.32 -1.19
CA ASN A 149 -3.06 4.18 -0.55
C ASN A 149 -4.16 4.76 -1.42
N GLU A 150 -3.89 5.88 -2.09
CA GLU A 150 -4.84 6.50 -3.03
C GLU A 150 -5.11 5.59 -4.23
N LEU A 151 -4.06 5.09 -4.88
CA LEU A 151 -4.19 4.11 -5.96
C LEU A 151 -4.93 2.84 -5.52
N SER A 152 -4.69 2.37 -4.30
CA SER A 152 -5.40 1.22 -3.74
C SER A 152 -6.89 1.47 -3.59
N LYS A 153 -7.30 2.68 -3.18
CA LYS A 153 -8.73 3.04 -3.10
C LYS A 153 -9.37 3.10 -4.47
N GLN A 154 -8.70 3.73 -5.43
CA GLN A 154 -9.18 3.82 -6.80
C GLN A 154 -9.33 2.43 -7.44
N PHE A 155 -8.39 1.53 -7.16
CA PHE A 155 -8.46 0.15 -7.65
C PHE A 155 -9.66 -0.61 -7.07
N GLU A 156 -9.88 -0.54 -5.75
CA GLU A 156 -11.05 -1.18 -5.13
C GLU A 156 -12.38 -0.56 -5.62
N GLY A 157 -12.42 0.76 -5.85
CA GLY A 157 -13.58 1.43 -6.45
C GLY A 157 -13.92 0.90 -7.84
N ARG A 158 -12.93 0.89 -8.75
CA ARG A 158 -13.10 0.35 -10.11
C ARG A 158 -13.46 -1.14 -10.12
N LYS A 159 -12.93 -1.89 -9.16
CA LYS A 159 -13.27 -3.31 -9.00
C LYS A 159 -14.75 -3.48 -8.63
N GLY A 160 -15.28 -2.65 -7.73
CA GLY A 160 -16.70 -2.62 -7.40
C GLY A 160 -17.57 -2.29 -8.62
N GLU A 161 -17.23 -1.22 -9.35
CA GLU A 161 -17.93 -0.82 -10.58
C GLU A 161 -17.96 -1.94 -11.63
N LEU A 162 -16.84 -2.66 -11.80
CA LEU A 162 -16.78 -3.81 -12.70
C LEU A 162 -17.67 -4.97 -12.23
N GLN A 163 -17.72 -5.25 -10.93
CA GLN A 163 -18.59 -6.29 -10.38
C GLN A 163 -20.08 -5.97 -10.59
N GLU A 164 -20.48 -4.71 -10.39
CA GLU A 164 -21.85 -4.26 -10.66
C GLU A 164 -22.21 -4.42 -12.14
N ARG A 165 -21.31 -4.03 -13.05
CA ARG A 165 -21.53 -4.21 -14.50
C ARG A 165 -21.64 -5.67 -14.90
N ILE A 166 -20.84 -6.56 -14.29
CA ILE A 166 -20.93 -8.00 -14.55
C ILE A 166 -22.32 -8.51 -14.13
N GLN A 167 -22.79 -8.15 -12.93
CA GLN A 167 -24.13 -8.54 -12.46
C GLN A 167 -25.24 -7.99 -13.36
N GLU A 168 -25.10 -6.76 -13.84
CA GLU A 168 -26.06 -6.17 -14.79
C GLU A 168 -26.10 -6.95 -16.11
N LEU A 169 -24.94 -7.34 -16.64
CA LEU A 169 -24.85 -8.13 -17.86
C LEU A 169 -25.44 -9.52 -17.69
N GLU A 170 -25.15 -10.21 -16.58
CA GLU A 170 -25.75 -11.51 -16.23
C GLU A 170 -27.28 -11.41 -16.15
N GLY A 171 -27.81 -10.33 -15.56
CA GLY A 171 -29.25 -10.10 -15.51
C GLY A 171 -29.88 -9.86 -16.89
N ARG A 172 -29.18 -9.15 -17.78
CA ARG A 172 -29.63 -8.93 -19.16
C ARG A 172 -29.57 -10.20 -20.00
N GLU A 173 -28.57 -11.05 -19.78
CA GLU A 173 -28.43 -12.35 -20.43
C GLU A 173 -29.63 -13.25 -20.10
N GLN A 174 -29.99 -13.37 -18.82
CA GLN A 174 -31.18 -14.13 -18.39
C GLN A 174 -32.49 -13.59 -19.01
N GLN A 175 -32.61 -12.26 -19.14
CA GLN A 175 -33.78 -11.66 -19.81
C GLN A 175 -33.83 -12.00 -21.31
N LEU A 176 -32.67 -12.07 -21.97
CA LEU A 176 -32.61 -12.46 -23.38
C LEU A 176 -32.97 -13.93 -23.55
N GLU A 177 -32.44 -14.81 -22.70
CA GLU A 177 -32.80 -16.25 -22.70
C GLU A 177 -34.32 -16.44 -22.54
N GLY A 178 -34.96 -15.74 -21.59
CA GLY A 178 -36.42 -15.81 -21.43
C GLY A 178 -37.19 -15.34 -22.66
N ARG A 179 -36.74 -14.25 -23.32
CA ARG A 179 -37.36 -13.78 -24.58
C ARG A 179 -37.15 -14.75 -25.74
N GLU A 180 -36.00 -15.42 -25.80
CA GLU A 180 -35.75 -16.44 -26.80
C GLU A 180 -36.69 -17.63 -26.60
N GLU A 181 -36.88 -18.09 -25.35
CA GLU A 181 -37.85 -19.14 -25.03
C GLU A 181 -39.28 -18.75 -25.45
N GLU A 182 -39.72 -17.53 -25.12
CA GLU A 182 -41.02 -17.00 -25.55
C GLU A 182 -41.18 -17.01 -27.08
N LEU A 183 -40.18 -16.52 -27.82
CA LEU A 183 -40.20 -16.52 -29.28
C LEU A 183 -40.24 -17.94 -29.86
N THR A 184 -39.53 -18.90 -29.25
CA THR A 184 -39.63 -20.30 -29.69
C THR A 184 -41.00 -20.88 -29.41
N GLY A 185 -41.66 -20.49 -28.31
CA GLY A 185 -43.04 -20.87 -28.01
C GLY A 185 -44.02 -20.35 -29.06
N LEU A 186 -43.94 -19.06 -29.39
CA LEU A 186 -44.78 -18.43 -30.41
C LEU A 186 -44.57 -19.05 -31.80
N ARG A 187 -43.33 -19.38 -32.17
CA ARG A 187 -43.03 -20.08 -33.44
C ARG A 187 -43.70 -21.44 -33.52
N ARG A 188 -43.72 -22.21 -32.42
CA ARG A 188 -44.44 -23.51 -32.39
C ARG A 188 -45.95 -23.33 -32.54
N GLN A 189 -46.53 -22.32 -31.88
CA GLN A 189 -47.95 -22.03 -32.00
C GLN A 189 -48.34 -21.62 -33.43
N LEU A 190 -47.53 -20.80 -34.10
CA LEU A 190 -47.75 -20.44 -35.49
C LEU A 190 -47.71 -21.67 -36.41
N ALA A 191 -46.72 -22.55 -36.24
CA ALA A 191 -46.63 -23.78 -37.03
C ALA A 191 -47.86 -24.69 -36.84
N GLU A 192 -48.40 -24.79 -35.61
CA GLU A 192 -49.62 -25.55 -35.33
C GLU A 192 -50.87 -24.91 -35.97
N LEU A 193 -50.97 -23.58 -35.99
CA LEU A 193 -52.07 -22.89 -36.66
C LEU A 193 -51.98 -23.05 -38.19
N GLU A 194 -50.78 -23.05 -38.75
CA GLU A 194 -50.55 -23.31 -40.18
C GLU A 194 -51.02 -24.71 -40.57
N THR A 195 -50.66 -25.75 -39.81
CA THR A 195 -51.10 -27.13 -40.08
C THR A 195 -52.62 -27.28 -39.96
N GLN A 196 -53.25 -26.64 -38.97
CA GLN A 196 -54.70 -26.63 -38.82
C GLN A 196 -55.39 -25.97 -40.02
N LEU A 197 -54.85 -24.84 -40.50
CA LEU A 197 -55.39 -24.11 -41.64
C LEU A 197 -55.24 -24.90 -42.94
N GLU A 198 -54.12 -25.61 -43.14
CA GLU A 198 -53.95 -26.56 -44.25
C GLU A 198 -54.95 -27.72 -44.18
N GLY A 199 -55.19 -28.27 -42.98
CA GLY A 199 -56.20 -29.31 -42.75
C GLY A 199 -57.60 -28.84 -43.13
N LEU A 200 -57.99 -27.63 -42.70
CA LEU A 200 -59.27 -27.03 -43.06
C LEU A 200 -59.42 -26.80 -44.57
N LYS A 201 -58.37 -26.28 -45.22
CA LYS A 201 -58.36 -26.11 -46.69
C LYS A 201 -58.54 -27.44 -47.43
N ARG A 202 -57.94 -28.53 -46.93
CA ARG A 202 -58.13 -29.86 -47.53
C ARG A 202 -59.57 -30.32 -47.40
N ILE A 203 -60.19 -30.17 -46.23
CA ILE A 203 -61.60 -30.53 -46.01
C ILE A 203 -62.51 -29.69 -46.92
N GLU A 204 -62.24 -28.40 -47.05
CA GLU A 204 -63.01 -27.52 -47.94
C GLU A 204 -62.95 -27.97 -49.40
N LEU A 205 -61.76 -28.33 -49.90
CA LEU A 205 -61.60 -28.89 -51.25
C LEU A 205 -62.35 -30.22 -51.41
N GLU A 206 -62.27 -31.13 -50.45
CA GLU A 206 -63.02 -32.40 -50.48
C GLU A 206 -64.55 -32.17 -50.48
N MET A 207 -65.04 -31.15 -49.77
CA MET A 207 -66.46 -30.78 -49.79
C MET A 207 -66.88 -30.19 -51.14
N GLN A 208 -66.04 -29.35 -51.76
CA GLN A 208 -66.30 -28.80 -53.09
C GLN A 208 -66.33 -29.91 -54.16
N ASP A 209 -65.39 -30.84 -54.12
CA ASP A 209 -65.34 -31.99 -55.04
C ASP A 209 -66.61 -32.86 -54.92
N ARG A 210 -67.09 -33.11 -53.70
CA ARG A 210 -68.36 -33.82 -53.47
C ARG A 210 -69.58 -33.04 -53.97
N ALA A 211 -69.59 -31.72 -53.84
CA ALA A 211 -70.69 -30.87 -54.32
C ALA A 211 -70.74 -30.80 -55.86
N LEU A 212 -69.60 -30.95 -56.55
CA LEU A 212 -69.48 -30.99 -58.01
C LEU A 212 -69.84 -32.36 -58.61
N ALA A 213 -69.92 -33.42 -57.81
CA ALA A 213 -70.33 -34.77 -58.21
C ALA A 213 -71.55 -35.30 -57.42
N PRO A 214 -72.74 -34.67 -57.50
CA PRO A 214 -73.92 -35.10 -56.74
C PRO A 214 -74.54 -36.41 -57.25
N ASP A 215 -74.23 -36.84 -58.48
CA ASP A 215 -74.91 -37.95 -59.16
C ASP A 215 -73.97 -39.10 -59.48
N LEU A 216 -73.61 -39.91 -58.48
CA LEU A 216 -73.12 -41.29 -58.70
C LEU A 216 -73.76 -42.20 -57.65
N GLU A 217 -74.95 -42.67 -58.03
CA GLU A 217 -75.52 -43.98 -57.73
C GLU A 217 -75.72 -44.34 -56.25
N LEU A 218 -76.95 -44.10 -55.78
CA LEU A 218 -77.57 -44.92 -54.74
C LEU A 218 -77.40 -46.40 -55.14
N PRO A 219 -76.79 -47.25 -54.29
CA PRO A 219 -76.67 -48.67 -54.59
C PRO A 219 -78.08 -49.22 -54.75
N ARG A 220 -78.38 -49.68 -55.97
CA ARG A 220 -79.59 -50.48 -56.23
C ARG A 220 -79.55 -51.65 -55.25
N LEU A 221 -80.49 -51.64 -54.32
CA LEU A 221 -80.82 -52.78 -53.47
C LEU A 221 -81.22 -53.94 -54.38
N GLU A 222 -80.27 -54.76 -54.80
CA GLU A 222 -80.58 -56.05 -55.41
C GLU A 222 -81.21 -56.93 -54.33
N SER A 223 -82.51 -57.21 -54.50
CA SER A 223 -83.26 -58.05 -53.58
C SER A 223 -82.76 -59.50 -53.66
N PRO A 224 -82.62 -60.21 -52.53
CA PRO A 224 -82.17 -61.59 -52.54
C PRO A 224 -83.24 -62.51 -53.13
N ARG A 225 -82.83 -63.41 -54.02
CA ARG A 225 -83.56 -64.63 -54.39
C ARG A 225 -82.65 -65.83 -54.25
#